data_AF-A0A5N4AY11-F1
#
_entry.id   AF-A0A5N4AY11-F1
#
_cell.length_a   1.000
_cell.length_b   1.000
_cell.length_c   1.000
_cell.angle_alpha   90.00
_cell.angle_beta   90.00
_cell.angle_gamma   90.00
#
_symmetry.space_group_name_H-M   'P 1'
#
loop_
_entity.id
_entity.type
_entity.pdbx_description
1 polymer ?
#
loop_
_entity_poly.entity_id
_entity_poly.type
_entity_poly.pdbx_seq_one_letter_code
_entity_poly.pdbx_strand_id
1 'polypeptide(L)'
;MSFDTSMRLDGPLSTMRAGSLSPTSTPEELERRAEIQRNDLLLHEAVIKNDTDAAKRILRDPVDINSRNNYGRAPIHWASSRGNTDIMEMLITNNCDTEARDKYGMRPILMAAWHGHRDAVQLLINAGACSNATNKKHFTLLMCAAKNNRLDVVDYILDNLEDVRVDVVDIEGQTALFHAAMGGHLNVVKRLVEAGASIDRRNKESRTALHAASERGHADVAEFLLTHEGDMEARDSQGNTPLHIAAQNQQTRLVQLLLDHGADPDAENSKGFSPLHIACSLGSRGILEALMQHGAHLNTQNKMGNTPLHLACQVNVVDIVEILIGKGADLNALNSRLQSPIHIAAEMGHVDICKLLLSAGANIEQREQGGRTPLYIAARGSFTAIVDMIIKTARLDYPPHCLPFASGGKK
;
A
#
# COMPACT_ATOMS: atom_id res chain seq x y z
N MET A 1 -1.77 4.80 -3.87
CA MET A 1 -1.68 4.82 -5.35
C MET A 1 -1.91 3.42 -5.84
N SER A 2 -2.90 3.19 -6.69
CA SER A 2 -3.24 1.88 -7.23
C SER A 2 -2.08 1.34 -8.07
N PHE A 3 -1.41 0.30 -7.57
CA PHE A 3 -0.47 -0.49 -8.37
C PHE A 3 -1.24 -1.12 -9.51
N ASP A 4 -0.95 -0.71 -10.74
CA ASP A 4 -1.50 -1.30 -11.94
C ASP A 4 -0.98 -2.74 -12.06
N THR A 5 -1.78 -3.69 -11.56
CA THR A 5 -1.59 -5.14 -11.69
C THR A 5 -1.97 -5.65 -13.09
N SER A 6 -2.35 -4.76 -14.02
CA SER A 6 -2.70 -5.16 -15.37
C SER A 6 -1.64 -4.73 -16.38
N MET A 7 -0.56 -5.52 -16.48
CA MET A 7 0.03 -5.72 -17.81
C MET A 7 -1.02 -6.46 -18.64
N ARG A 8 -2.01 -5.72 -19.16
CA ARG A 8 -3.10 -6.25 -20.01
C ARG A 8 -2.48 -7.15 -21.08
N LEU A 9 -2.83 -8.43 -21.01
CA LEU A 9 -2.44 -9.45 -21.99
C LEU A 9 -3.24 -9.30 -23.29
N ASP A 10 -4.32 -8.50 -23.28
CA ASP A 10 -5.26 -8.40 -24.40
C ASP A 10 -5.43 -6.95 -24.82
N GLY A 11 -4.63 -6.54 -25.81
CA GLY A 11 -4.91 -5.40 -26.68
C GLY A 11 -5.11 -5.92 -28.11
N PRO A 12 -5.99 -5.32 -28.93
CA PRO A 12 -6.26 -5.82 -30.26
C PRO A 12 -4.98 -5.83 -31.12
N LEU A 13 -4.78 -6.92 -31.87
CA LEU A 13 -3.67 -7.12 -32.83
C LEU A 13 -3.68 -6.10 -33.99
N SER A 14 -4.62 -5.14 -33.99
CA SER A 14 -5.07 -4.40 -35.17
C SER A 14 -4.12 -3.33 -35.71
N THR A 15 -2.93 -3.11 -35.13
CA THR A 15 -1.90 -2.28 -35.78
C THR A 15 -0.49 -2.78 -35.44
N MET A 16 0.14 -3.55 -36.34
CA MET A 16 1.60 -3.71 -36.35
C MET A 16 2.23 -2.48 -37.04
N ARG A 17 3.41 -2.05 -36.60
CA ARG A 17 4.08 -0.89 -37.21
C ARG A 17 4.50 -1.24 -38.65
N ALA A 18 3.86 -0.61 -39.63
CA ALA A 18 4.35 -0.63 -41.00
C ALA A 18 5.69 0.12 -41.08
N GLY A 19 6.71 -0.51 -41.63
CA GLY A 19 7.96 0.17 -41.98
C GLY A 19 7.70 1.31 -42.96
N SER A 20 8.48 2.39 -42.88
CA SER A 20 8.34 3.58 -43.74
C SER A 20 8.41 3.19 -45.23
N LEU A 21 7.37 3.55 -45.99
CA LEU A 21 7.28 3.30 -47.44
C LEU A 21 8.28 4.19 -48.19
N SER A 22 9.21 3.59 -48.93
CA SER A 22 9.98 4.28 -49.96
C SER A 22 9.08 4.46 -51.20
N PRO A 23 9.04 5.65 -51.82
CA PRO A 23 8.18 5.93 -52.97
C PRO A 23 8.55 5.20 -54.28
N THR A 24 9.47 4.22 -54.24
CA THR A 24 10.03 3.52 -55.41
C THR A 24 9.89 1.98 -55.37
N SER A 25 9.04 1.43 -54.50
CA SER A 25 8.90 -0.04 -54.34
C SER A 25 8.15 -0.69 -55.51
N THR A 26 8.61 -1.84 -56.01
CA THR A 26 7.93 -2.57 -57.10
C THR A 26 6.67 -3.32 -56.60
N PRO A 27 5.70 -3.68 -57.47
CA PRO A 27 4.51 -4.44 -57.06
C PRO A 27 4.83 -5.77 -56.37
N GLU A 28 5.87 -6.49 -56.83
CA GLU A 28 6.33 -7.75 -56.24
C GLU A 28 6.92 -7.55 -54.84
N GLU A 29 7.64 -6.43 -54.62
CA GLU A 29 8.14 -6.07 -53.29
C GLU A 29 7.01 -5.71 -52.32
N LEU A 30 5.94 -5.08 -52.81
CA LEU A 30 4.74 -4.78 -52.01
C LEU A 30 3.98 -6.05 -51.65
N GLU A 31 3.84 -7.00 -52.58
CA GLU A 31 3.16 -8.28 -52.34
C GLU A 31 3.95 -9.14 -51.34
N ARG A 32 5.27 -9.25 -51.50
CA ARG A 32 6.14 -9.96 -50.55
C ARG A 32 6.11 -9.33 -49.14
N ARG A 33 6.07 -7.99 -49.04
CA ARG A 33 5.92 -7.30 -47.75
C ARG A 33 4.56 -7.57 -47.10
N ALA A 34 3.49 -7.60 -47.90
CA ALA A 34 2.15 -7.91 -47.40
C ALA A 34 2.04 -9.36 -46.93
N GLU A 35 2.69 -10.31 -47.63
CA GLU A 35 2.79 -11.71 -47.21
C GLU A 35 3.52 -11.85 -45.87
N ILE A 36 4.69 -11.23 -45.72
CA ILE A 36 5.44 -11.24 -44.45
C ILE A 36 4.59 -10.66 -43.32
N GLN A 37 3.95 -9.50 -43.54
CA GLN A 37 3.11 -8.86 -42.51
C GLN A 37 1.91 -9.74 -42.10
N ARG A 38 1.32 -10.48 -43.05
CA ARG A 38 0.26 -11.44 -42.77
C ARG A 38 0.78 -12.61 -41.94
N ASN A 39 1.94 -13.15 -42.31
CA ASN A 39 2.58 -14.26 -41.59
C ASN A 39 2.99 -13.84 -40.17
N ASP A 40 3.45 -12.59 -39.97
CA ASP A 40 3.74 -12.04 -38.65
C ASP A 40 2.49 -12.07 -37.76
N LEU A 41 1.36 -11.55 -38.26
CA LEU A 41 0.09 -11.56 -37.53
C LEU A 41 -0.34 -12.98 -37.14
N LEU A 42 -0.25 -13.92 -38.09
CA LEU A 42 -0.57 -15.32 -37.87
C LEU A 42 0.39 -15.97 -36.85
N LEU A 43 1.68 -15.61 -36.88
CA LEU A 43 2.66 -16.12 -35.92
C LEU A 43 2.32 -15.64 -34.50
N HIS A 44 2.05 -14.34 -34.31
CA HIS A 44 1.62 -13.82 -33.01
C HIS A 44 0.35 -14.52 -32.51
N GLU A 45 -0.63 -14.74 -33.38
CA GLU A 45 -1.86 -15.46 -33.04
C GLU A 45 -1.60 -16.93 -32.64
N ALA A 46 -0.79 -17.66 -33.43
CA ALA A 46 -0.42 -19.04 -33.14
C ALA A 46 0.31 -19.16 -31.79
N VAL A 47 1.26 -18.25 -31.51
CA VAL A 47 1.95 -18.21 -30.22
C VAL A 47 0.99 -17.92 -29.07
N ILE A 48 0.09 -16.96 -29.22
CA ILE A 48 -0.89 -16.60 -28.20
C ILE A 48 -1.84 -17.76 -27.88
N LYS A 49 -2.25 -18.52 -28.90
CA LYS A 49 -3.13 -19.69 -28.77
C LYS A 49 -2.41 -20.98 -28.39
N ASN A 50 -1.08 -20.96 -28.31
CA ASN A 50 -0.24 -22.15 -28.15
C ASN A 50 -0.46 -23.22 -29.25
N ASP A 51 -0.70 -22.78 -30.49
CA ASP A 51 -0.86 -23.66 -31.65
C ASP A 51 0.51 -23.98 -32.25
N THR A 52 1.11 -25.07 -31.78
CA THR A 52 2.45 -25.53 -32.17
C THR A 52 2.51 -25.90 -33.65
N ASP A 53 1.46 -26.53 -34.20
CA ASP A 53 1.40 -26.94 -35.60
C ASP A 53 1.26 -25.75 -36.55
N ALA A 54 0.43 -24.75 -36.19
CA ALA A 54 0.34 -23.51 -36.94
C ALA A 54 1.68 -22.75 -36.89
N ALA A 55 2.27 -22.59 -35.71
CA ALA A 55 3.57 -21.92 -35.56
C ALA A 55 4.65 -22.61 -36.41
N LYS A 56 4.71 -23.95 -36.38
CA LYS A 56 5.66 -24.73 -37.19
C LYS A 56 5.46 -24.58 -38.69
N ARG A 57 4.21 -24.45 -39.16
CA ARG A 57 3.91 -24.18 -40.57
C ARG A 57 4.33 -22.77 -40.96
N ILE A 58 3.94 -21.77 -40.19
CA ILE A 58 4.22 -20.35 -40.47
C ILE A 58 5.74 -20.07 -40.50
N LEU A 59 6.52 -20.70 -39.62
CA LEU A 59 7.99 -20.55 -39.58
C LEU A 59 8.71 -21.15 -40.80
N ARG A 60 8.03 -21.88 -41.68
CA ARG A 60 8.59 -22.35 -42.97
C ARG A 60 8.46 -21.32 -44.08
N ASP A 61 7.56 -20.35 -43.91
CA ASP A 61 7.28 -19.30 -44.88
C ASP A 61 8.04 -18.01 -44.50
N PRO A 62 8.20 -17.03 -45.42
CA PRO A 62 8.81 -15.75 -45.09
C PRO A 62 8.04 -15.03 -43.98
N VAL A 63 8.70 -14.84 -42.83
CA VAL A 63 8.14 -14.18 -41.64
C VAL A 63 9.23 -13.37 -40.94
N ASP A 64 8.88 -12.21 -40.39
CA ASP A 64 9.73 -11.52 -39.42
C ASP A 64 9.44 -12.10 -38.03
N ILE A 65 10.26 -13.07 -37.64
CA ILE A 65 10.19 -13.72 -36.32
C ILE A 65 10.32 -12.74 -35.15
N ASN A 66 10.90 -11.56 -35.40
CA ASN A 66 11.10 -10.49 -34.42
C ASN A 66 10.09 -9.34 -34.57
N SER A 67 9.06 -9.53 -35.38
CA SER A 67 7.98 -8.57 -35.62
C SER A 67 7.39 -8.05 -34.30
N ARG A 68 7.18 -6.74 -34.24
CA ARG A 68 6.78 -6.04 -33.01
C ARG A 68 5.34 -5.57 -33.11
N ASN A 69 4.55 -5.90 -32.09
CA ASN A 69 3.22 -5.32 -31.94
C ASN A 69 3.28 -3.89 -31.35
N ASN A 70 2.12 -3.29 -31.09
CA ASN A 70 1.99 -1.97 -30.47
C ASN A 70 2.64 -1.82 -29.10
N TYR A 71 2.91 -2.90 -28.38
CA TYR A 71 3.59 -2.88 -27.09
C TYR A 71 5.10 -3.07 -27.23
N GLY A 72 5.62 -3.22 -28.45
CA GLY A 72 7.02 -3.57 -28.70
C GLY A 72 7.34 -5.04 -28.41
N ARG A 73 6.32 -5.90 -28.25
CA ARG A 73 6.51 -7.33 -27.96
C ARG A 73 6.70 -8.11 -29.26
N ALA A 74 7.69 -9.00 -29.26
CA ALA A 74 7.85 -10.06 -30.27
C ALA A 74 7.11 -11.33 -29.88
N PRO A 75 6.92 -12.29 -30.82
CA PRO A 75 6.37 -13.61 -30.53
C PRO A 75 7.00 -14.27 -29.30
N ILE A 76 8.32 -14.20 -29.14
CA ILE A 76 9.03 -14.80 -28.00
C ILE A 76 8.59 -14.24 -26.63
N HIS A 77 8.12 -12.99 -26.55
CA HIS A 77 7.57 -12.44 -25.31
C HIS A 77 6.27 -13.14 -24.92
N TRP A 78 5.38 -13.39 -25.89
CA TRP A 78 4.10 -14.06 -25.65
C TRP A 78 4.29 -15.54 -25.30
N ALA A 79 5.23 -16.20 -25.99
CA ALA A 79 5.58 -17.58 -25.66
C ALA A 79 6.12 -17.66 -24.23
N SER A 80 7.00 -16.72 -23.85
CA SER A 80 7.55 -16.61 -22.49
C SER A 80 6.49 -16.29 -21.44
N SER A 81 5.54 -15.40 -21.71
CA SER A 81 4.47 -15.03 -20.77
C SER A 81 3.47 -16.14 -20.49
N ARG A 82 3.41 -17.14 -21.38
CA ARG A 82 2.49 -18.29 -21.30
C ARG A 82 3.20 -19.59 -20.94
N GLY A 83 4.54 -19.60 -20.96
CA GLY A 83 5.32 -20.80 -20.72
C GLY A 83 5.21 -21.82 -21.86
N ASN A 84 4.98 -21.38 -23.09
CA ASN A 84 4.83 -22.24 -24.26
C ASN A 84 6.20 -22.73 -24.74
N THR A 85 6.84 -23.64 -23.98
CA THR A 85 8.23 -24.07 -24.18
C THR A 85 8.49 -24.62 -25.58
N ASP A 86 7.59 -25.43 -26.15
CA ASP A 86 7.75 -25.98 -27.50
C ASP A 86 7.82 -24.88 -28.57
N ILE A 87 6.97 -23.86 -28.43
CA ILE A 87 6.98 -22.69 -29.30
C ILE A 87 8.25 -21.87 -29.07
N MET A 88 8.70 -21.72 -27.82
CA MET A 88 9.95 -21.03 -27.51
C MET A 88 11.15 -21.72 -28.17
N GLU A 89 11.24 -23.05 -28.10
CA GLU A 89 12.29 -23.84 -28.76
C GLU A 89 12.27 -23.65 -30.28
N MET A 90 11.08 -23.67 -30.90
CA MET A 90 10.94 -23.38 -32.32
C MET A 90 11.42 -21.96 -32.67
N LEU A 91 11.05 -20.96 -31.86
CA LEU A 91 11.46 -19.57 -32.10
C LEU A 91 12.97 -19.38 -31.93
N ILE A 92 13.56 -19.96 -30.88
CA ILE A 92 15.00 -19.90 -30.59
C ILE A 92 15.80 -20.60 -31.70
N THR A 93 15.36 -21.78 -32.15
CA THR A 93 16.00 -22.52 -33.25
C THR A 93 15.98 -21.73 -34.57
N ASN A 94 14.98 -20.87 -34.76
CA ASN A 94 14.88 -19.95 -35.90
C ASN A 94 15.55 -18.58 -35.63
N ASN A 95 16.47 -18.51 -34.67
CA ASN A 95 17.27 -17.32 -34.33
C ASN A 95 16.43 -16.09 -33.95
N CYS A 96 15.36 -16.26 -33.17
CA CYS A 96 14.66 -15.12 -32.59
C CYS A 96 15.57 -14.33 -31.61
N ASP A 97 15.30 -13.03 -31.48
CA ASP A 97 15.97 -12.15 -30.52
C ASP A 97 15.46 -12.42 -29.09
N THR A 98 16.19 -13.25 -28.34
CA THR A 98 15.91 -13.59 -26.94
C THR A 98 16.11 -12.42 -25.98
N GLU A 99 16.85 -11.39 -26.42
CA GLU A 99 17.20 -10.20 -25.66
C GLU A 99 16.29 -9.01 -25.97
N ALA A 100 15.30 -9.23 -26.82
CA ALA A 100 14.34 -8.23 -27.24
C ALA A 100 13.70 -7.45 -26.08
N ARG A 101 13.45 -6.15 -26.30
CA ARG A 101 12.84 -5.28 -25.29
C ARG A 101 11.51 -4.73 -25.76
N ASP A 102 10.48 -4.88 -24.93
CA ASP A 102 9.19 -4.22 -25.14
C ASP A 102 9.22 -2.73 -24.70
N LYS A 103 8.08 -2.03 -24.81
CA LYS A 103 7.96 -0.62 -24.42
C LYS A 103 8.30 -0.34 -22.96
N TYR A 104 8.21 -1.33 -22.07
CA TYR A 104 8.55 -1.24 -20.65
C TYR A 104 10.00 -1.68 -20.37
N GLY A 105 10.74 -2.07 -21.41
CA GLY A 105 12.06 -2.68 -21.28
C GLY A 105 11.99 -4.12 -20.76
N MET A 106 10.82 -4.76 -20.78
CA MET A 106 10.71 -6.17 -20.42
C MET A 106 11.37 -7.01 -21.50
N ARG A 107 12.25 -7.92 -21.05
CA ARG A 107 12.79 -8.99 -21.87
C ARG A 107 11.97 -10.26 -21.71
N PRO A 108 12.01 -11.20 -22.68
CA PRO A 108 11.34 -12.49 -22.58
C PRO A 108 11.62 -13.21 -21.26
N ILE A 109 12.88 -13.20 -20.78
CA ILE A 109 13.28 -13.87 -19.53
C ILE A 109 12.60 -13.26 -18.29
N LEU A 110 12.51 -11.93 -18.23
CA LEU A 110 11.80 -11.22 -17.15
C LEU A 110 10.30 -11.51 -17.19
N MET A 111 9.74 -11.69 -18.39
CA MET A 111 8.33 -12.01 -18.59
C MET A 111 8.02 -13.45 -18.16
N ALA A 112 8.87 -14.42 -18.50
CA ALA A 112 8.76 -15.80 -18.01
C ALA A 112 8.78 -15.85 -16.47
N ALA A 113 9.71 -15.13 -15.84
CA ALA A 113 9.78 -15.08 -14.38
C ALA A 113 8.57 -14.38 -13.73
N TRP A 114 8.07 -13.29 -14.33
CA TRP A 114 6.87 -12.61 -13.85
C TRP A 114 5.65 -13.54 -13.82
N HIS A 115 5.51 -14.38 -14.84
CA HIS A 115 4.39 -15.31 -14.98
C HIS A 115 4.63 -16.68 -14.32
N GLY A 116 5.84 -16.97 -13.85
CA GLY A 116 6.14 -18.18 -13.08
C GLY A 116 6.56 -19.39 -13.90
N HIS A 117 7.02 -19.18 -15.13
CA HIS A 117 7.39 -20.26 -16.02
C HIS A 117 8.88 -20.59 -15.89
N ARG A 118 9.23 -21.42 -14.89
CA ARG A 118 10.62 -21.85 -14.61
C ARG A 118 11.30 -22.43 -15.84
N ASP A 119 10.64 -23.34 -16.54
CA ASP A 119 11.24 -24.02 -17.70
C ASP A 119 11.47 -23.04 -18.87
N ALA A 120 10.60 -22.04 -19.04
CA ALA A 120 10.83 -20.96 -20.00
C ALA A 120 12.02 -20.07 -19.60
N VAL A 121 12.21 -19.80 -18.30
CA VAL A 121 13.41 -19.09 -17.79
C VAL A 121 14.67 -19.91 -18.09
N GLN A 122 14.66 -21.21 -17.79
CA GLN A 122 15.77 -22.11 -18.09
C GLN A 122 16.11 -22.16 -19.58
N LEU A 123 15.11 -22.31 -20.45
CA LEU A 123 15.30 -22.35 -21.90
C LEU A 123 15.96 -21.06 -22.42
N LEU A 124 15.51 -19.90 -21.92
CA LEU A 124 16.09 -18.62 -22.33
C LEU A 124 17.54 -18.47 -21.86
N ILE A 125 17.86 -18.90 -20.64
CA ILE A 125 19.24 -18.89 -20.14
C ILE A 125 20.13 -19.81 -20.96
N ASN A 126 19.67 -21.01 -21.30
CA ASN A 126 20.39 -21.95 -22.17
C ASN A 126 20.61 -21.37 -23.58
N ALA A 127 19.67 -20.53 -24.05
CA ALA A 127 19.79 -19.78 -25.30
C ALA A 127 20.66 -18.50 -25.18
N GLY A 128 21.34 -18.28 -24.06
CA GLY A 128 22.25 -17.15 -23.84
C GLY A 128 21.57 -15.84 -23.41
N ALA A 129 20.32 -15.88 -22.95
CA ALA A 129 19.65 -14.71 -22.42
C ALA A 129 20.33 -14.22 -21.12
N CYS A 130 20.38 -12.91 -20.95
CA CYS A 130 21.12 -12.28 -19.85
C CYS A 130 20.32 -12.36 -18.53
N SER A 131 20.80 -13.16 -17.58
CA SER A 131 20.13 -13.40 -16.28
C SER A 131 20.10 -12.17 -15.36
N ASN A 132 21.06 -11.24 -15.52
CA ASN A 132 21.12 -10.00 -14.74
C ASN A 132 20.31 -8.84 -15.37
N ALA A 133 19.55 -9.11 -16.42
CA ALA A 133 18.78 -8.09 -17.12
C ALA A 133 17.78 -7.39 -16.21
N THR A 134 17.54 -6.10 -16.51
CA THR A 134 16.51 -5.31 -15.84
C THR A 134 15.60 -4.59 -16.82
N ASN A 135 14.36 -4.31 -16.41
CA ASN A 135 13.45 -3.47 -17.19
C ASN A 135 13.65 -1.96 -16.89
N LYS A 136 12.80 -1.08 -17.45
CA LYS A 136 12.88 0.38 -17.22
C LYS A 136 12.66 0.81 -15.77
N LYS A 137 12.01 -0.02 -14.96
CA LYS A 137 11.85 0.18 -13.50
C LYS A 137 12.95 -0.50 -12.69
N HIS A 138 13.99 -1.01 -13.35
CA HIS A 138 15.07 -1.78 -12.74
C HIS A 138 14.62 -3.08 -12.04
N PHE A 139 13.48 -3.65 -12.44
CA PHE A 139 13.09 -4.97 -11.96
C PHE A 139 14.06 -6.03 -12.49
N THR A 140 14.68 -6.76 -11.58
CA THR A 140 15.49 -7.96 -11.88
C THR A 140 14.61 -9.18 -12.09
N LEU A 141 15.21 -10.26 -12.56
CA LEU A 141 14.55 -11.57 -12.68
C LEU A 141 13.96 -12.04 -11.34
N LEU A 142 14.74 -11.91 -10.26
CA LEU A 142 14.32 -12.27 -8.90
C LEU A 142 13.15 -11.41 -8.40
N MET A 143 13.16 -10.09 -8.66
CA MET A 143 12.05 -9.21 -8.28
C MET A 143 10.76 -9.55 -9.03
N CYS A 144 10.85 -9.87 -10.33
CA CYS A 144 9.68 -10.29 -11.12
C CYS A 144 9.03 -11.55 -10.54
N ALA A 145 9.85 -12.56 -10.20
CA ALA A 145 9.39 -13.80 -9.58
C ALA A 145 8.83 -13.56 -8.17
N ALA A 146 9.56 -12.82 -7.34
CA ALA A 146 9.20 -12.56 -5.95
C ALA A 146 7.90 -11.78 -5.83
N LYS A 147 7.71 -10.72 -6.63
CA LYS A 147 6.49 -9.90 -6.63
C LYS A 147 5.22 -10.69 -6.97
N ASN A 148 5.34 -11.70 -7.81
CA ASN A 148 4.20 -12.47 -8.34
C ASN A 148 4.05 -13.86 -7.69
N ASN A 149 4.69 -14.09 -6.53
CA ASN A 149 4.62 -15.35 -5.80
C ASN A 149 5.08 -16.57 -6.60
N ARG A 150 6.19 -16.46 -7.33
CA ARG A 150 6.71 -17.53 -8.20
C ARG A 150 7.83 -18.29 -7.51
N LEU A 151 7.49 -19.05 -6.47
CA LEU A 151 8.45 -19.78 -5.64
C LEU A 151 9.38 -20.66 -6.47
N ASP A 152 8.86 -21.49 -7.37
CA ASP A 152 9.66 -22.39 -8.21
C ASP A 152 10.70 -21.64 -9.07
N VAL A 153 10.38 -20.41 -9.48
CA VAL A 153 11.32 -19.55 -10.22
C VAL A 153 12.34 -18.92 -9.27
N VAL A 154 11.92 -18.50 -8.08
CA VAL A 154 12.82 -17.99 -7.03
C VAL A 154 13.82 -19.07 -6.63
N ASP A 155 13.37 -20.30 -6.37
CA ASP A 155 14.19 -21.46 -6.07
C ASP A 155 15.20 -21.72 -7.19
N TYR A 156 14.72 -21.80 -8.44
CA TYR A 156 15.59 -21.97 -9.59
C TYR A 156 16.68 -20.88 -9.69
N ILE A 157 16.31 -19.61 -9.51
CA ILE A 157 17.24 -18.48 -9.57
C ILE A 157 18.31 -18.58 -8.48
N LEU A 158 17.91 -18.81 -7.23
CA LEU A 158 18.82 -18.79 -6.08
C LEU A 158 19.72 -20.02 -6.04
N ASP A 159 19.24 -21.17 -6.53
CA ASP A 159 19.95 -22.44 -6.41
C ASP A 159 20.85 -22.73 -7.63
N ASN A 160 20.53 -22.19 -8.82
CA ASN A 160 21.21 -22.57 -10.08
C ASN A 160 21.97 -21.43 -10.76
N LEU A 161 21.68 -20.16 -10.45
CA LEU A 161 22.37 -19.03 -11.09
C LEU A 161 23.53 -18.54 -10.24
N GLU A 162 24.70 -18.42 -10.85
CA GLU A 162 25.89 -17.86 -10.21
C GLU A 162 25.72 -16.35 -9.97
N ASP A 163 26.33 -15.82 -8.90
CA ASP A 163 26.42 -14.40 -8.56
C ASP A 163 25.08 -13.63 -8.41
N VAL A 164 23.99 -14.32 -8.03
CA VAL A 164 22.71 -13.64 -7.77
C VAL A 164 22.81 -12.75 -6.53
N ARG A 165 22.64 -11.44 -6.74
CA ARG A 165 22.56 -10.46 -5.65
C ARG A 165 21.11 -10.29 -5.19
N VAL A 166 20.80 -10.79 -4.00
CA VAL A 166 19.45 -10.75 -3.41
C VAL A 166 18.96 -9.34 -3.06
N ASP A 167 19.88 -8.44 -2.69
CA ASP A 167 19.59 -7.07 -2.22
C ASP A 167 19.67 -5.99 -3.31
N VAL A 168 19.62 -6.38 -4.59
CA VAL A 168 19.45 -5.41 -5.68
C VAL A 168 18.15 -4.63 -5.45
N VAL A 169 18.15 -3.36 -5.84
CA VAL A 169 17.01 -2.46 -5.67
C VAL A 169 16.50 -1.95 -7.01
N ASP A 170 15.19 -1.77 -7.08
CA ASP A 170 14.53 -1.14 -8.21
C ASP A 170 14.66 0.40 -8.19
N ILE A 171 13.96 1.10 -9.09
CA ILE A 171 13.98 2.57 -9.13
C ILE A 171 13.41 3.24 -7.86
N GLU A 172 12.63 2.55 -7.03
CA GLU A 172 12.06 3.06 -5.78
C GLU A 172 12.93 2.66 -4.56
N GLY A 173 14.03 1.94 -4.79
CA GLY A 173 14.88 1.42 -3.73
C GLY A 173 14.34 0.11 -3.12
N GLN A 174 13.39 -0.57 -3.75
CA GLN A 174 12.74 -1.77 -3.21
C GLN A 174 13.47 -3.04 -3.67
N THR A 175 13.72 -3.95 -2.73
CA THR A 175 14.32 -5.27 -2.98
C THR A 175 13.27 -6.31 -3.36
N ALA A 176 13.71 -7.50 -3.78
CA ALA A 176 12.81 -8.64 -3.96
C ALA A 176 12.04 -8.99 -2.67
N LEU A 177 12.70 -8.88 -1.51
CA LEU A 177 12.09 -9.11 -0.19
C LEU A 177 10.96 -8.10 0.09
N PHE A 178 11.18 -6.82 -0.23
CA PHE A 178 10.16 -5.79 -0.09
C PHE A 178 8.92 -6.09 -0.95
N HIS A 179 9.11 -6.47 -2.22
CA HIS A 179 8.00 -6.84 -3.12
C HIS A 179 7.26 -8.10 -2.66
N ALA A 180 7.99 -9.11 -2.17
CA ALA A 180 7.39 -10.33 -1.63
C ALA A 180 6.58 -10.05 -0.35
N ALA A 181 7.11 -9.20 0.54
CA ALA A 181 6.44 -8.82 1.77
C ALA A 181 5.18 -7.97 1.50
N MET A 182 5.23 -7.05 0.54
CA MET A 182 4.06 -6.30 0.07
C MET A 182 2.99 -7.19 -0.55
N GLY A 183 3.38 -8.32 -1.16
CA GLY A 183 2.45 -9.27 -1.76
C GLY A 183 1.89 -10.33 -0.81
N GLY A 184 2.44 -10.44 0.41
CA GLY A 184 2.05 -11.47 1.37
C GLY A 184 2.61 -12.86 1.04
N HIS A 185 3.71 -12.92 0.29
CA HIS A 185 4.23 -14.18 -0.27
C HIS A 185 5.17 -14.87 0.72
N LEU A 186 4.63 -15.41 1.81
CA LEU A 186 5.40 -15.96 2.94
C LEU A 186 6.52 -16.93 2.52
N ASN A 187 6.24 -17.89 1.65
CA ASN A 187 7.26 -18.87 1.24
C ASN A 187 8.40 -18.22 0.45
N VAL A 188 8.09 -17.21 -0.38
CA VAL A 188 9.10 -16.43 -1.09
C VAL A 188 9.93 -15.59 -0.11
N VAL A 189 9.28 -14.96 0.87
CA VAL A 189 9.95 -14.20 1.94
C VAL A 189 10.95 -15.09 2.69
N LYS A 190 10.53 -16.30 3.10
CA LYS A 190 11.39 -17.30 3.75
C LYS A 190 12.62 -17.61 2.92
N ARG A 191 12.42 -18.00 1.66
CA ARG A 191 13.52 -18.31 0.73
C ARG A 191 14.50 -17.16 0.53
N LEU A 192 13.99 -15.92 0.42
CA LEU A 192 14.85 -14.75 0.25
C LEU A 192 15.68 -14.47 1.51
N VAL A 193 15.11 -14.62 2.70
CA VAL A 193 15.83 -14.45 3.98
C VAL A 193 16.87 -15.56 4.17
N GLU A 194 16.53 -16.82 3.85
CA GLU A 194 17.48 -17.95 3.84
C GLU A 194 18.66 -17.71 2.89
N ALA A 195 18.42 -17.04 1.76
CA ALA A 195 19.45 -16.63 0.80
C ALA A 195 20.21 -15.35 1.21
N GLY A 196 20.00 -14.83 2.41
CA GLY A 196 20.74 -13.70 2.97
C GLY A 196 20.20 -12.31 2.60
N ALA A 197 18.92 -12.20 2.22
CA ALA A 197 18.30 -10.88 1.99
C ALA A 197 18.25 -10.05 3.28
N SER A 198 18.59 -8.77 3.19
CA SER A 198 18.56 -7.86 4.34
C SER A 198 17.11 -7.47 4.70
N ILE A 199 16.65 -7.93 5.86
CA ILE A 199 15.29 -7.70 6.38
C ILE A 199 14.99 -6.21 6.57
N ASP A 200 15.94 -5.47 7.12
CA ASP A 200 15.80 -4.04 7.44
C ASP A 200 16.27 -3.09 6.35
N ARG A 201 16.51 -3.59 5.13
CA ARG A 201 16.87 -2.73 4.01
C ARG A 201 15.75 -1.74 3.73
N ARG A 202 16.14 -0.47 3.69
CA ARG A 202 15.24 0.67 3.52
C ARG A 202 15.15 1.10 2.06
N ASN A 203 13.94 1.34 1.57
CA ASN A 203 13.71 1.95 0.27
C ASN A 203 13.89 3.49 0.31
N LYS A 204 13.61 4.20 -0.79
CA LYS A 204 13.75 5.67 -0.86
C LYS A 204 12.88 6.45 0.13
N GLU A 205 11.78 5.87 0.57
CA GLU A 205 10.89 6.44 1.60
C GLU A 205 11.25 5.94 3.00
N SER A 206 12.43 5.34 3.18
CA SER A 206 12.91 4.73 4.42
C SER A 206 12.05 3.56 4.94
N ARG A 207 11.21 2.96 4.09
CA ARG A 207 10.35 1.82 4.46
C ARG A 207 11.11 0.49 4.35
N THR A 208 10.92 -0.39 5.33
CA THR A 208 11.44 -1.77 5.37
C THR A 208 10.41 -2.77 4.82
N ALA A 209 10.79 -4.05 4.70
CA ALA A 209 9.85 -5.11 4.31
C ALA A 209 8.68 -5.25 5.31
N LEU A 210 8.93 -5.01 6.60
CA LEU A 210 7.89 -5.03 7.64
C LEU A 210 6.86 -3.91 7.46
N HIS A 211 7.27 -2.71 7.02
CA HIS A 211 6.32 -1.66 6.64
C HIS A 211 5.42 -2.10 5.48
N ALA A 212 5.99 -2.77 4.47
CA ALA A 212 5.25 -3.23 3.30
C ALA A 212 4.23 -4.32 3.67
N ALA A 213 4.61 -5.29 4.50
CA ALA A 213 3.68 -6.27 5.07
C ALA A 213 2.59 -5.58 5.90
N SER A 214 2.96 -4.51 6.61
CA SER A 214 2.04 -3.77 7.48
C SER A 214 0.98 -2.95 6.75
N GLU A 215 1.34 -2.39 5.60
CA GLU A 215 0.41 -1.65 4.75
C GLU A 215 -0.75 -2.55 4.26
N ARG A 216 -0.47 -3.83 4.00
CA ARG A 216 -1.43 -4.78 3.44
C ARG A 216 -2.01 -5.77 4.44
N GLY A 217 -1.55 -5.77 5.69
CA GLY A 217 -2.05 -6.65 6.75
C GLY A 217 -1.58 -8.09 6.65
N HIS A 218 -0.41 -8.35 6.05
CA HIS A 218 0.16 -9.69 5.93
C HIS A 218 0.80 -10.13 7.24
N ALA A 219 -0.03 -10.57 8.18
CA ALA A 219 0.38 -10.91 9.55
C ALA A 219 1.38 -12.08 9.62
N ASP A 220 1.23 -13.07 8.75
CA ASP A 220 2.13 -14.22 8.63
C ASP A 220 3.54 -13.83 8.17
N VAL A 221 3.62 -12.93 7.17
CA VAL A 221 4.89 -12.33 6.74
C VAL A 221 5.49 -11.48 7.86
N ALA A 222 4.69 -10.64 8.50
CA ALA A 222 5.17 -9.78 9.58
C ALA A 222 5.71 -10.60 10.76
N GLU A 223 5.00 -11.65 11.18
CA GLU A 223 5.44 -12.59 12.22
C GLU A 223 6.78 -13.24 11.86
N PHE A 224 6.92 -13.68 10.62
CA PHE A 224 8.18 -14.24 10.14
C PHE A 224 9.32 -13.21 10.18
N LEU A 225 9.10 -11.98 9.72
CA LEU A 225 10.14 -10.95 9.75
C LEU A 225 10.54 -10.57 11.19
N LEU A 226 9.57 -10.46 12.11
CA LEU A 226 9.83 -10.15 13.52
C LEU A 226 10.61 -11.25 14.24
N THR A 227 10.31 -12.52 13.93
CA THR A 227 11.05 -13.67 14.50
C THR A 227 12.48 -13.80 13.96
N HIS A 228 12.82 -13.07 12.90
CA HIS A 228 14.15 -13.02 12.29
C HIS A 228 14.81 -11.64 12.51
N GLU A 229 14.57 -11.03 13.67
CA GLU A 229 15.22 -9.78 14.12
C GLU A 229 14.88 -8.54 13.26
N GLY A 230 13.77 -8.54 12.53
CA GLY A 230 13.30 -7.34 11.83
C GLY A 230 12.97 -6.19 12.79
N ASP A 231 13.45 -4.99 12.48
CA ASP A 231 13.28 -3.78 13.29
C ASP A 231 11.82 -3.32 13.27
N MET A 232 11.10 -3.64 14.35
CA MET A 232 9.70 -3.25 14.56
C MET A 232 9.51 -1.76 14.84
N GLU A 233 10.57 -1.05 15.22
CA GLU A 233 10.59 0.38 15.49
C GLU A 233 11.22 1.19 14.34
N ALA A 234 11.48 0.53 13.20
CA ALA A 234 11.98 1.19 12.01
C ALA A 234 11.03 2.32 11.61
N ARG A 235 11.59 3.49 11.28
CA ARG A 235 10.83 4.69 10.92
C ARG A 235 10.93 5.00 9.44
N ASP A 236 9.79 5.18 8.78
CA ASP A 236 9.72 5.70 7.42
C ASP A 236 10.06 7.21 7.34
N SER A 237 10.02 7.79 6.14
CA SER A 237 10.30 9.21 5.89
C SER A 237 9.36 10.18 6.61
N GLN A 238 8.20 9.72 7.08
CA GLN A 238 7.22 10.47 7.88
C GLN A 238 7.32 10.13 9.37
N GLY A 239 8.32 9.34 9.77
CA GLY A 239 8.53 8.89 11.13
C GLY A 239 7.57 7.79 11.58
N ASN A 240 6.75 7.24 10.69
CA ASN A 240 5.82 6.16 11.02
C ASN A 240 6.59 4.86 11.24
N THR A 241 6.22 4.13 12.29
CA THR A 241 6.63 2.73 12.51
C THR A 241 5.68 1.78 11.78
N PRO A 242 6.03 0.48 11.62
CA PRO A 242 5.10 -0.55 11.17
C PRO A 242 3.75 -0.52 11.90
N LEU A 243 3.73 -0.27 13.21
CA LEU A 243 2.50 -0.14 14.00
C LEU A 243 1.62 1.04 13.55
N HIS A 244 2.22 2.18 13.23
CA HIS A 244 1.47 3.31 12.64
C HIS A 244 0.86 2.95 11.29
N ILE A 245 1.63 2.29 10.42
CA ILE A 245 1.17 1.89 9.09
C ILE A 245 0.03 0.87 9.19
N ALA A 246 0.14 -0.12 10.09
CA ALA A 246 -0.90 -1.10 10.36
C ALA A 246 -2.18 -0.41 10.91
N ALA A 247 -2.02 0.53 11.84
CA ALA A 247 -3.14 1.30 12.39
C ALA A 247 -3.83 2.16 11.32
N GLN A 248 -3.06 2.85 10.48
CA GLN A 248 -3.56 3.70 9.39
C GLN A 248 -4.35 2.90 8.35
N ASN A 249 -3.94 1.66 8.07
CA ASN A 249 -4.62 0.77 7.14
C ASN A 249 -5.67 -0.13 7.82
N GLN A 250 -6.00 0.13 9.09
CA GLN A 250 -7.02 -0.57 9.87
C GLN A 250 -6.79 -2.09 9.99
N GLN A 251 -5.52 -2.51 10.07
CA GLN A 251 -5.12 -3.92 10.13
C GLN A 251 -5.12 -4.44 11.57
N THR A 252 -6.31 -4.61 12.18
CA THR A 252 -6.47 -4.98 13.61
C THR A 252 -5.65 -6.21 14.02
N ARG A 253 -5.67 -7.29 13.22
CA ARG A 253 -4.93 -8.52 13.53
C ARG A 253 -3.42 -8.28 13.57
N LEU A 254 -2.92 -7.44 12.67
CA LEU A 254 -1.50 -7.14 12.61
C LEU A 254 -1.08 -6.15 13.70
N VAL A 255 -1.93 -5.18 14.04
CA VAL A 255 -1.68 -4.30 15.19
C VAL A 255 -1.52 -5.14 16.46
N GLN A 256 -2.43 -6.08 16.70
CA GLN A 256 -2.33 -7.00 17.82
C GLN A 256 -1.00 -7.76 17.82
N LEU A 257 -0.62 -8.36 16.67
CA LEU A 257 0.65 -9.08 16.53
C LEU A 257 1.86 -8.19 16.85
N LEU A 258 1.92 -6.98 16.31
CA LEU A 258 3.03 -6.05 16.56
C LEU A 258 3.14 -5.69 18.04
N LEU A 259 2.00 -5.45 18.70
CA LEU A 259 1.93 -5.16 20.13
C LEU A 259 2.32 -6.37 21.00
N ASP A 260 1.88 -7.57 20.63
CA ASP A 260 2.25 -8.82 21.31
C ASP A 260 3.78 -9.07 21.23
N HIS A 261 4.43 -8.61 20.16
CA HIS A 261 5.88 -8.63 19.98
C HIS A 261 6.61 -7.47 20.67
N GLY A 262 5.90 -6.56 21.35
CA GLY A 262 6.49 -5.46 22.12
C GLY A 262 6.69 -4.14 21.35
N ALA A 263 5.95 -3.91 20.26
CA ALA A 263 5.95 -2.60 19.60
C ALA A 263 5.55 -1.51 20.59
N ASP A 264 6.22 -0.36 20.54
CA ASP A 264 5.89 0.77 21.41
C ASP A 264 4.49 1.34 21.03
N PRO A 265 3.47 1.18 21.89
CA PRO A 265 2.11 1.66 21.59
C PRO A 265 2.03 3.20 21.56
N ASP A 266 3.02 3.90 22.13
CA ASP A 266 3.10 5.34 22.22
C ASP A 266 4.17 5.95 21.29
N ALA A 267 4.77 5.14 20.40
CA ALA A 267 5.69 5.64 19.40
C ALA A 267 5.08 6.84 18.64
N GLU A 268 5.81 7.94 18.52
CA GLU A 268 5.31 9.14 17.85
C GLU A 268 5.92 9.33 16.47
N ASN A 269 5.12 9.56 15.43
CA ASN A 269 5.65 9.91 14.10
C ASN A 269 6.16 11.36 14.01
N SER A 270 6.62 11.80 12.82
CA SER A 270 7.18 13.15 12.63
C SER A 270 6.18 14.29 12.92
N LYS A 271 4.88 14.01 13.04
CA LYS A 271 3.84 14.98 13.43
C LYS A 271 3.41 14.83 14.91
N GLY A 272 4.04 13.94 15.67
CA GLY A 272 3.68 13.63 17.05
C GLY A 272 2.44 12.74 17.16
N PHE A 273 1.97 12.14 16.07
CA PHE A 273 0.84 11.20 16.17
C PHE A 273 1.36 9.87 16.68
N SER A 274 0.73 9.35 17.73
CA SER A 274 0.84 7.95 18.13
C SER A 274 -0.15 7.05 17.37
N PRO A 275 0.02 5.73 17.38
CA PRO A 275 -0.98 4.79 16.84
C PRO A 275 -2.39 5.03 17.40
N LEU A 276 -2.50 5.44 18.67
CA LEU A 276 -3.79 5.73 19.31
C LEU A 276 -4.47 6.96 18.69
N HIS A 277 -3.71 8.00 18.33
CA HIS A 277 -4.26 9.14 17.59
C HIS A 277 -4.86 8.70 16.25
N ILE A 278 -4.15 7.83 15.52
CA ILE A 278 -4.59 7.30 14.22
C ILE A 278 -5.89 6.50 14.41
N ALA A 279 -5.90 5.55 15.35
CA ALA A 279 -7.07 4.71 15.64
C ALA A 279 -8.31 5.54 15.98
N CYS A 280 -8.15 6.59 16.80
CA CYS A 280 -9.23 7.50 17.16
C CYS A 280 -9.76 8.32 15.97
N SER A 281 -8.86 8.80 15.11
CA SER A 281 -9.24 9.58 13.92
C SER A 281 -9.94 8.74 12.84
N LEU A 282 -9.67 7.43 12.79
CA LEU A 282 -10.27 6.51 11.82
C LEU A 282 -11.49 5.76 12.38
N GLY A 283 -11.72 5.85 13.69
CA GLY A 283 -12.80 5.17 14.36
C GLY A 283 -12.62 3.67 14.54
N SER A 284 -11.37 3.20 14.55
CA SER A 284 -11.06 1.77 14.58
C SER A 284 -11.09 1.21 16.01
N ARG A 285 -12.28 0.80 16.47
CA ARG A 285 -12.50 0.28 17.83
C ARG A 285 -11.56 -0.87 18.23
N GLY A 286 -11.38 -1.87 17.36
CA GLY A 286 -10.52 -3.01 17.69
C GLY A 286 -9.05 -2.62 17.90
N ILE A 287 -8.55 -1.67 17.12
CA ILE A 287 -7.19 -1.14 17.26
C ILE A 287 -7.05 -0.28 18.52
N LEU A 288 -8.06 0.56 18.79
CA LEU A 288 -8.14 1.34 20.03
C LEU A 288 -8.03 0.41 21.27
N GLU A 289 -8.87 -0.63 21.32
CA GLU A 289 -8.90 -1.57 22.43
C GLU A 289 -7.57 -2.34 22.57
N ALA A 290 -6.97 -2.77 21.46
CA ALA A 290 -5.67 -3.45 21.46
C ALA A 290 -4.55 -2.55 22.01
N LEU A 291 -4.48 -1.29 21.56
CA LEU A 291 -3.50 -0.32 22.03
C LEU A 291 -3.66 -0.03 23.52
N MET A 292 -4.89 0.16 24.00
CA MET A 292 -5.17 0.38 25.42
C MET A 292 -4.78 -0.82 26.29
N GLN A 293 -5.02 -2.05 25.81
CA GLN A 293 -4.60 -3.27 26.51
C GLN A 293 -3.08 -3.36 26.65
N HIS A 294 -2.33 -2.79 25.71
CA HIS A 294 -0.87 -2.72 25.72
C HIS A 294 -0.31 -1.46 26.38
N GLY A 295 -1.15 -0.66 27.05
CA GLY A 295 -0.70 0.46 27.88
C GLY A 295 -0.57 1.80 27.16
N ALA A 296 -1.12 1.95 25.94
CA ALA A 296 -1.11 3.22 25.22
C ALA A 296 -1.67 4.38 26.07
N HIS A 297 -0.94 5.49 26.11
CA HIS A 297 -1.34 6.67 26.87
C HIS A 297 -2.49 7.44 26.19
N LEU A 298 -3.61 7.56 26.89
CA LEU A 298 -4.83 8.20 26.39
C LEU A 298 -4.71 9.70 26.13
N ASN A 299 -3.72 10.34 26.76
CA ASN A 299 -3.58 11.80 26.82
C ASN A 299 -2.31 12.31 26.14
N THR A 300 -1.58 11.45 25.41
CA THR A 300 -0.43 11.87 24.59
C THR A 300 -0.88 12.98 23.65
N GLN A 301 -0.06 14.02 23.51
CA GLN A 301 -0.37 15.17 22.67
C GLN A 301 0.51 15.17 21.43
N ASN A 302 -0.10 15.28 20.25
CA ASN A 302 0.67 15.50 19.03
C ASN A 302 1.29 16.90 18.97
N LYS A 303 2.02 17.22 17.89
CA LYS A 303 2.70 18.53 17.74
C LYS A 303 1.75 19.74 17.71
N MET A 304 0.44 19.54 17.55
CA MET A 304 -0.59 20.59 17.64
C MET A 304 -1.27 20.60 19.01
N GLY A 305 -0.77 19.85 19.99
CA GLY A 305 -1.36 19.69 21.32
C GLY A 305 -2.64 18.85 21.36
N ASN A 306 -3.07 18.26 20.23
CA ASN A 306 -4.29 17.47 20.21
C ASN A 306 -4.03 16.10 20.81
N THR A 307 -4.88 15.68 21.74
CA THR A 307 -4.94 14.30 22.26
C THR A 307 -5.78 13.40 21.33
N PRO A 308 -5.75 12.06 21.49
CA PRO A 308 -6.65 11.17 20.77
C PRO A 308 -8.13 11.54 20.90
N LEU A 309 -8.56 12.04 22.08
CA LEU A 309 -9.93 12.52 22.30
C LEU A 309 -10.28 13.75 21.45
N HIS A 310 -9.34 14.69 21.26
CA HIS A 310 -9.57 15.83 20.36
C HIS A 310 -9.86 15.36 18.93
N LEU A 311 -9.11 14.37 18.43
CA LEU A 311 -9.26 13.86 17.07
C LEU A 311 -10.57 13.07 16.91
N ALA A 312 -10.93 12.22 17.88
CA ALA A 312 -12.22 11.52 17.88
C ALA A 312 -13.40 12.51 17.88
N CYS A 313 -13.29 13.59 18.67
CA CYS A 313 -14.26 14.68 18.66
C CYS A 313 -14.32 15.37 17.30
N GLN A 314 -13.18 15.67 16.67
CA GLN A 314 -13.14 16.37 15.37
C GLN A 314 -13.84 15.58 14.26
N VAL A 315 -13.60 14.27 14.19
CA VAL A 315 -14.07 13.39 13.09
C VAL A 315 -15.47 12.83 13.34
N ASN A 316 -16.09 13.15 14.48
CA ASN A 316 -17.42 12.67 14.89
C ASN A 316 -17.51 11.16 15.16
N VAL A 317 -16.52 10.58 15.84
CA VAL A 317 -16.54 9.15 16.17
C VAL A 317 -17.11 8.92 17.56
N VAL A 318 -18.44 8.93 17.67
CA VAL A 318 -19.18 8.84 18.94
C VAL A 318 -18.76 7.63 19.79
N ASP A 319 -18.71 6.45 19.20
CA ASP A 319 -18.36 5.20 19.91
C ASP A 319 -16.95 5.26 20.53
N ILE A 320 -15.98 5.85 19.82
CA ILE A 320 -14.61 6.00 20.34
C ILE A 320 -14.56 7.05 21.44
N VAL A 321 -15.29 8.16 21.29
CA VAL A 321 -15.42 9.17 22.36
C VAL A 321 -15.98 8.54 23.62
N GLU A 322 -17.05 7.75 23.51
CA GLU A 322 -17.64 7.04 24.66
C GLU A 322 -16.63 6.12 25.34
N ILE A 323 -15.87 5.33 24.56
CA ILE A 323 -14.83 4.45 25.11
C ILE A 323 -13.73 5.27 25.81
N LEU A 324 -13.23 6.34 25.19
CA LEU A 324 -12.19 7.19 25.77
C LEU A 324 -12.63 7.85 27.08
N ILE A 325 -13.87 8.35 27.14
CA ILE A 325 -14.47 8.89 28.37
C ILE A 325 -14.53 7.80 29.44
N GLY A 326 -15.06 6.61 29.10
CA GLY A 326 -15.16 5.49 30.03
C GLY A 326 -13.82 4.97 30.54
N LYS A 327 -12.73 5.21 29.80
CA LYS A 327 -11.35 4.86 30.18
C LYS A 327 -10.59 6.00 30.89
N GLY A 328 -11.23 7.13 31.13
CA GLY A 328 -10.65 8.24 31.89
C GLY A 328 -9.71 9.14 31.08
N ALA A 329 -9.95 9.30 29.77
CA ALA A 329 -9.28 10.33 28.99
C ALA A 329 -9.54 11.73 29.57
N ASP A 330 -8.54 12.61 29.54
CA ASP A 330 -8.66 13.97 30.05
C ASP A 330 -9.57 14.81 29.13
N LEU A 331 -10.77 15.10 29.64
CA LEU A 331 -11.80 15.88 28.95
C LEU A 331 -11.43 17.36 28.79
N ASN A 332 -10.42 17.83 29.52
CA ASN A 332 -10.04 19.23 29.64
C ASN A 332 -8.62 19.51 29.13
N ALA A 333 -7.95 18.51 28.56
CA ALA A 333 -6.65 18.69 27.90
C ALA A 333 -6.75 19.81 26.85
N LEU A 334 -5.73 20.65 26.76
CA LEU A 334 -5.73 21.82 25.88
C LEU A 334 -4.75 21.64 24.75
N ASN A 335 -5.20 21.84 23.51
CA ASN A 335 -4.33 21.88 22.35
C ASN A 335 -3.59 23.22 22.21
N SER A 336 -2.77 23.39 21.16
CA SER A 336 -1.99 24.62 20.96
C SER A 336 -2.84 25.90 20.76
N ARG A 337 -4.15 25.76 20.49
CA ARG A 337 -5.12 26.88 20.42
C ARG A 337 -5.90 27.05 21.73
N LEU A 338 -5.46 26.41 22.82
CA LEU A 338 -6.16 26.35 24.11
C LEU A 338 -7.58 25.80 24.00
N GLN A 339 -7.86 24.99 22.97
CA GLN A 339 -9.15 24.33 22.82
C GLN A 339 -9.12 23.01 23.57
N SER A 340 -10.18 22.75 24.34
CA SER A 340 -10.47 21.43 24.88
C SER A 340 -11.31 20.60 23.89
N PRO A 341 -11.47 19.27 24.07
CA PRO A 341 -12.30 18.43 23.21
C PRO A 341 -13.72 18.96 22.95
N ILE A 342 -14.37 19.57 23.96
CA ILE A 342 -15.71 20.14 23.79
C ILE A 342 -15.72 21.40 22.90
N HIS A 343 -14.63 22.18 22.87
CA HIS A 343 -14.50 23.27 21.89
C HIS A 343 -14.53 22.74 20.47
N ILE A 344 -13.78 21.66 20.21
CA ILE A 344 -13.71 21.02 18.89
C ILE A 344 -15.08 20.44 18.51
N ALA A 345 -15.73 19.70 19.40
CA ALA A 345 -17.05 19.13 19.14
C ALA A 345 -18.11 20.21 18.87
N ALA A 346 -18.09 21.31 19.63
CA ALA A 346 -18.98 22.45 19.43
C ALA A 346 -18.68 23.23 18.14
N GLU A 347 -17.41 23.39 17.77
CA GLU A 347 -16.98 24.03 16.51
C GLU A 347 -17.46 23.25 15.29
N MET A 348 -17.46 21.92 15.38
CA MET A 348 -17.87 21.04 14.29
C MET A 348 -19.38 20.72 14.29
N GLY A 349 -20.12 21.10 15.34
CA GLY A 349 -21.57 20.89 15.43
C GLY A 349 -21.98 19.47 15.85
N HIS A 350 -21.09 18.71 16.49
CA HIS A 350 -21.33 17.31 16.86
C HIS A 350 -22.13 17.20 18.16
N VAL A 351 -23.45 17.18 18.03
CA VAL A 351 -24.42 17.20 19.14
C VAL A 351 -24.21 16.03 20.10
N ASP A 352 -24.12 14.80 19.59
CA ASP A 352 -24.02 13.60 20.44
C ASP A 352 -22.70 13.57 21.24
N ILE A 353 -21.60 13.99 20.63
CA ILE A 353 -20.30 14.11 21.30
C ILE A 353 -20.34 15.20 22.36
N CYS A 354 -20.94 16.37 22.06
CA CYS A 354 -21.13 17.41 23.07
C CYS A 354 -21.95 16.90 24.25
N LYS A 355 -23.02 16.14 23.99
CA LYS A 355 -23.85 15.52 25.04
C LYS A 355 -23.02 14.57 25.92
N LEU A 356 -22.22 13.70 25.32
CA LEU A 356 -21.33 12.79 26.05
C LEU A 356 -20.32 13.57 26.92
N LEU A 357 -19.60 14.53 26.35
CA LEU A 357 -18.61 15.33 27.08
C LEU A 357 -19.24 16.12 28.24
N LEU A 358 -20.42 16.72 28.03
CA LEU A 358 -21.16 17.43 29.08
C LEU A 358 -21.59 16.49 30.20
N SER A 359 -22.13 15.31 29.88
CA SER A 359 -22.52 14.31 30.88
C SER A 359 -21.33 13.79 31.70
N ALA A 360 -20.13 13.82 31.12
CA ALA A 360 -18.90 13.41 31.76
C ALA A 360 -18.18 14.54 32.53
N GLY A 361 -18.75 15.75 32.56
CA GLY A 361 -18.20 16.88 33.33
C GLY A 361 -17.09 17.67 32.62
N ALA A 362 -17.09 17.73 31.28
CA ALA A 362 -16.18 18.60 30.55
C ALA A 362 -16.38 20.09 30.94
N ASN A 363 -15.28 20.82 31.13
CA ASN A 363 -15.30 22.24 31.50
C ASN A 363 -15.83 23.11 30.36
N ILE A 364 -17.00 23.72 30.59
CA ILE A 364 -17.67 24.62 29.63
C ILE A 364 -17.25 26.10 29.74
N GLU A 365 -16.48 26.46 30.76
CA GLU A 365 -16.01 27.83 31.00
C GLU A 365 -14.59 28.08 30.50
N GLN A 366 -13.88 27.03 30.09
CA GLN A 366 -12.57 27.16 29.45
C GLN A 366 -12.69 28.06 28.21
N ARG A 367 -11.71 28.96 28.06
CA ARG A 367 -11.62 29.86 26.91
C ARG A 367 -10.50 29.42 25.99
N GLU A 368 -10.80 29.29 24.70
CA GLU A 368 -9.76 29.09 23.68
C GLU A 368 -8.92 30.36 23.45
N GLN A 369 -7.89 30.28 22.62
CA GLN A 369 -6.92 31.36 22.35
C GLN A 369 -7.57 32.72 22.01
N GLY A 370 -8.72 32.73 21.32
CA GLY A 370 -9.52 33.91 21.01
C GLY A 370 -10.47 34.38 22.12
N GLY A 371 -10.39 33.79 23.31
CA GLY A 371 -11.20 34.14 24.49
C GLY A 371 -12.63 33.59 24.50
N ARG A 372 -12.96 32.68 23.57
CA ARG A 372 -14.31 32.13 23.37
C ARG A 372 -14.52 30.85 24.15
N THR A 373 -15.70 30.68 24.72
CA THR A 373 -16.13 29.42 25.35
C THR A 373 -16.78 28.49 24.32
N PRO A 374 -16.97 27.19 24.63
CA PRO A 374 -17.74 26.27 23.78
C PRO A 374 -19.15 26.79 23.48
N LEU A 375 -19.80 27.47 24.44
CA LEU A 375 -21.11 28.11 24.23
C LEU A 375 -21.06 29.18 23.14
N TYR A 376 -20.05 30.06 23.18
CA TYR A 376 -19.89 31.10 22.17
C TYR A 376 -19.66 30.49 20.78
N ILE A 377 -18.82 29.45 20.70
CA ILE A 377 -18.54 28.74 19.44
C ILE A 377 -19.82 28.13 18.88
N ALA A 378 -20.59 27.41 19.70
CA ALA A 378 -21.85 26.80 19.30
C ALA A 378 -22.89 27.84 18.83
N ALA A 379 -23.00 28.97 19.54
CA ALA A 379 -23.90 30.06 19.17
C ALA A 379 -23.51 30.71 17.84
N ARG A 380 -22.20 30.95 17.62
CA ARG A 380 -21.69 31.49 16.36
C ARG A 380 -21.91 30.53 15.18
N GLY A 381 -21.81 29.23 15.42
CA GLY A 381 -22.11 28.19 14.44
C GLY A 381 -23.60 27.92 14.22
N SER A 382 -24.50 28.61 14.92
CA SER A 382 -25.95 28.37 14.92
C SER A 382 -26.35 26.95 15.33
N PHE A 383 -25.54 26.28 16.16
CA PHE A 383 -25.82 24.93 16.67
C PHE A 383 -26.74 24.99 17.90
N THR A 384 -28.02 25.32 17.66
CA THR A 384 -29.02 25.57 18.71
C THR A 384 -29.16 24.43 19.72
N ALA A 385 -29.11 23.17 19.27
CA ALA A 385 -29.15 22.02 20.16
C ALA A 385 -27.97 21.99 21.15
N ILE A 386 -26.77 22.35 20.70
CA ILE A 386 -25.56 22.41 21.55
C ILE A 386 -25.66 23.59 22.53
N VAL A 387 -26.13 24.74 22.05
CA VAL A 387 -26.40 25.92 22.89
C VAL A 387 -27.37 25.56 24.03
N ASP A 388 -28.49 24.93 23.70
CA ASP A 388 -29.49 24.53 24.68
C ASP A 388 -28.95 23.51 25.68
N MET A 389 -28.13 22.56 25.23
CA MET A 389 -27.48 21.59 26.12
C MET A 389 -26.52 22.27 27.09
N ILE A 390 -25.62 23.14 26.61
CA ILE A 390 -24.64 23.82 27.46
C ILE A 390 -25.35 24.72 28.49
N ILE A 391 -26.38 25.47 28.08
CA ILE A 391 -27.16 26.32 29.01
C ILE A 391 -27.86 25.47 30.08
N LYS A 392 -28.42 24.31 29.71
CA LYS A 392 -29.04 23.40 30.66
C LYS A 392 -28.02 22.86 31.67
N THR A 393 -26.84 22.46 31.22
CA THR A 393 -25.76 21.98 32.11
C THR A 393 -25.28 23.08 33.06
N ALA A 394 -25.02 24.30 32.57
CA ALA A 394 -24.58 25.42 33.41
C ALA A 394 -25.58 25.77 34.53
N ARG A 395 -26.88 25.57 34.29
CA ARG A 395 -27.94 25.78 35.30
C ARG A 395 -28.00 24.70 36.37
N LEU A 396 -27.47 23.49 36.11
CA LEU A 396 -27.43 22.41 37.10
C LEU A 396 -26.28 22.62 38.11
N ASP A 397 -25.18 23.22 37.68
CA ASP A 397 -24.03 23.54 38.56
C ASP A 397 -24.31 24.73 39.51
N TYR A 398 -25.34 25.53 39.20
CA TYR A 398 -25.90 26.53 40.12
C TYR A 398 -27.21 26.01 40.73
N PRO A 399 -27.19 25.39 41.93
CA PRO A 399 -28.44 24.99 42.58
C PRO A 399 -29.34 26.21 42.77
N PRO A 400 -30.67 26.10 42.54
CA PRO A 400 -31.59 27.20 42.76
C PRO A 400 -31.79 27.44 44.27
N HIS A 401 -30.89 28.19 44.89
CA HIS A 401 -31.01 28.74 46.25
C HIS A 401 -30.48 30.18 46.20
N CYS A 402 -31.18 31.26 46.55
CA CYS A 402 -32.43 31.46 47.24
C CYS A 402 -33.08 32.73 46.67
N LEU A 403 -34.31 32.66 46.17
CA LEU A 403 -35.16 33.86 46.16
C LEU A 403 -35.66 34.05 47.60
N PRO A 404 -35.38 35.16 48.30
CA PRO A 404 -36.00 35.43 49.58
C PRO A 404 -37.45 35.85 49.32
N PHE A 405 -38.38 34.89 49.36
CA PHE A 405 -39.79 35.17 49.62
C PHE A 405 -40.18 34.57 50.97
N ALA A 406 -40.20 35.45 51.97
CA ALA A 406 -41.02 35.45 53.19
C ALA A 406 -40.37 36.46 54.14
N SER A 407 -41.01 37.32 54.92
CA SER A 407 -42.40 37.72 55.12
C SER A 407 -42.36 38.69 56.31
N GLY A 408 -43.27 39.66 56.39
CA GLY A 408 -43.72 40.17 57.69
C GLY A 408 -43.07 41.45 58.23
N GLY A 409 -43.79 42.56 58.07
CA GLY A 409 -44.50 43.16 59.20
C GLY A 409 -43.77 44.10 60.17
N LYS A 410 -44.37 45.31 60.26
CA LYS A 410 -44.31 46.33 61.34
C LYS A 410 -43.02 47.17 61.36
N LYS A 411 -43.09 48.51 61.36
CA LYS A 411 -44.05 49.42 62.00
C LYS A 411 -44.58 50.49 61.06
#